data_AF-A0A2D5WC82-F1
#
_entry.id   AF-A0A2D5WC82-F1
#
_cell.length_a   1.000
_cell.length_b   1.000
_cell.length_c   1.000
_cell.angle_alpha   90.00
_cell.angle_beta   90.00
_cell.angle_gamma   90.00
#
_symmetry.space_group_name_H-M   'P 1'
#
loop_
_entity.id
_entity.type
_entity.pdbx_description
1 polymer ?
#
loop_
_entity_poly.entity_id
_entity_poly.type
_entity_poly.pdbx_seq_one_letter_code
_entity_poly.pdbx_strand_id
1 'polypeptide(L)'
;AAFEWADDHGVRGFEHTHVYDPRTNILAGTYYLKTRLARYRHTDDPLPYALADYNAGRARVVRWAGEAARTNNVVFLQNIDFPSTRRYIDQVTHRRDHYR
;
A
#
# COMPACT_ATOMS: atom_id res chain seq x y z
N ALA A 1 -3.90 8.78 2.80
CA ALA A 1 -2.82 9.12 1.85
C ALA A 1 -2.46 10.61 1.87
N ALA A 2 -3.17 11.48 1.15
CA ALA A 2 -2.74 12.87 0.99
C ALA A 2 -2.84 13.72 2.26
N PHE A 3 -3.88 13.53 3.08
CA PHE A 3 -3.95 14.17 4.40
C PHE A 3 -2.86 13.69 5.36
N GLU A 4 -2.54 12.38 5.39
CA GLU A 4 -1.43 11.87 6.20
C GLU A 4 -0.08 12.46 5.78
N TRP A 5 0.13 12.64 4.48
CA TRP A 5 1.32 13.31 3.96
C TRP A 5 1.35 14.79 4.36
N ALA A 6 0.22 15.49 4.16
CA ALA A 6 0.09 16.91 4.48
C ALA A 6 0.32 17.19 5.98
N ASP A 7 -0.23 16.36 6.86
CA ASP A 7 -0.04 16.44 8.31
C ASP A 7 1.42 16.24 8.70
N ASP A 8 2.05 15.16 8.21
CA ASP A 8 3.46 14.83 8.46
C ASP A 8 4.43 15.91 7.94
N HIS A 9 4.07 16.62 6.86
CA HIS A 9 4.88 17.66 6.24
C HIS A 9 4.46 19.09 6.64
N GLY A 10 3.51 19.25 7.56
CA GLY A 10 3.05 20.55 8.05
C GLY A 10 2.39 21.44 6.96
N VAL A 11 1.78 20.83 5.95
CA VAL A 11 1.08 21.55 4.88
C VAL A 11 -0.23 22.13 5.41
N ARG A 12 -0.25 23.44 5.65
CA ARG A 12 -1.43 24.15 6.13
C ARG A 12 -2.44 24.38 5.00
N GLY A 13 -3.73 24.27 5.32
CA GLY A 13 -4.82 24.52 4.36
C GLY A 13 -4.93 23.45 3.27
N PHE A 14 -4.56 22.20 3.56
CA PHE A 14 -4.68 21.12 2.59
C PHE A 14 -6.15 20.77 2.31
N GLU A 15 -6.56 20.87 1.04
CA GLU A 15 -7.88 20.46 0.56
C GLU A 15 -7.77 19.21 -0.32
N HIS A 16 -8.85 18.42 -0.39
CA HIS A 16 -8.90 17.22 -1.24
C HIS A 16 -8.58 17.52 -2.70
N THR A 17 -8.96 18.68 -3.22
CA THR A 17 -8.73 19.10 -4.61
C THR A 17 -7.26 19.22 -4.97
N HIS A 18 -6.37 19.43 -3.98
CA HIS A 18 -4.93 19.50 -4.23
C HIS A 18 -4.34 18.17 -4.73
N VAL A 19 -5.03 17.03 -4.55
CA VAL A 19 -4.56 15.73 -5.09
C VAL A 19 -4.65 15.65 -6.62
N TYR A 20 -5.32 16.60 -7.28
CA TYR A 20 -5.35 16.70 -8.73
C TYR A 20 -4.07 17.35 -9.29
N ASP A 21 -3.31 18.08 -8.48
CA ASP A 21 -1.96 18.51 -8.85
C ASP A 21 -1.03 17.28 -8.91
N PRO A 22 -0.40 16.99 -10.06
CA PRO A 22 0.42 15.80 -10.23
C PRO A 22 1.57 15.71 -9.22
N ARG A 23 2.17 16.84 -8.86
CA ARG A 23 3.28 16.87 -7.91
C ARG A 23 2.80 16.44 -6.52
N THR A 24 1.72 17.03 -6.04
CA THR A 24 1.09 16.69 -4.76
C THR A 24 0.66 15.23 -4.74
N ASN A 25 0.05 14.75 -5.83
CA ASN A 25 -0.37 13.36 -5.96
C ASN A 25 0.81 12.38 -5.82
N ILE A 26 1.91 12.64 -6.55
CA ILE A 26 3.12 11.80 -6.50
C ILE A 26 3.76 11.84 -5.11
N LEU A 27 3.90 13.01 -4.50
CA LEU A 27 4.48 13.14 -3.16
C LEU A 27 3.66 12.40 -2.11
N ALA A 28 2.35 12.64 -2.08
CA ALA A 28 1.45 11.96 -1.16
C ALA A 28 1.41 10.45 -1.39
N GLY A 29 1.33 10.00 -2.64
CA GLY A 29 1.27 8.59 -3.02
C GLY A 29 2.55 7.84 -2.66
N THR A 30 3.72 8.42 -2.97
CA THR A 30 5.03 7.83 -2.66
C THR A 30 5.30 7.81 -1.15
N TYR A 31 4.95 8.88 -0.43
CA TYR A 31 4.97 8.89 1.03
C TYR A 31 4.11 7.76 1.60
N TYR A 32 2.87 7.66 1.14
CA TYR A 32 1.92 6.65 1.62
C TYR A 32 2.44 5.23 1.37
N LEU A 33 2.94 4.96 0.15
CA LEU A 33 3.55 3.67 -0.21
C LEU A 33 4.78 3.34 0.64
N LYS A 34 5.70 4.29 0.83
CA LYS A 34 6.90 4.13 1.67
C LYS A 34 6.52 3.71 3.09
N THR A 35 5.54 4.37 3.69
CA THR A 35 5.08 4.08 5.05
C THR A 35 4.47 2.68 5.16
N ARG A 36 3.77 2.19 4.12
CA ARG A 36 3.22 0.82 4.10
C ARG A 36 4.32 -0.22 3.92
N LEU A 37 5.28 0.00 3.02
CA LEU A 37 6.45 -0.87 2.87
C LEU A 37 7.23 -0.98 4.20
N ALA A 38 7.43 0.15 4.88
CA ALA A 38 8.10 0.17 6.19
C ALA A 38 7.37 -0.66 7.25
N ARG A 39 6.03 -0.59 7.28
CA ARG A 39 5.18 -1.33 8.23
C ARG A 39 5.36 -2.84 8.13
N TYR A 40 5.54 -3.37 6.93
CA TYR A 40 5.58 -4.82 6.68
C TYR A 40 7.00 -5.37 6.50
N ARG A 41 8.06 -4.61 6.83
CA ARG A 41 9.47 -5.08 6.73
C ARG A 41 9.80 -6.35 7.52
N HIS A 42 8.93 -6.76 8.44
CA HIS A 42 9.08 -7.96 9.25
C HIS A 42 8.58 -9.23 8.55
N THR A 43 7.93 -9.12 7.39
CA THR A 43 7.49 -10.27 6.58
C THR A 43 8.60 -10.72 5.63
N ASP A 44 8.46 -11.91 5.06
CA ASP A 44 9.39 -12.46 4.07
C ASP A 44 9.45 -11.64 2.76
N ASP A 45 8.31 -11.11 2.31
CA ASP A 45 8.21 -10.07 1.28
C ASP A 45 7.23 -8.98 1.73
N PRO A 46 7.67 -7.73 1.95
CA PRO A 46 6.79 -6.64 2.37
C PRO A 46 5.87 -6.13 1.25
N LEU A 47 6.17 -6.40 -0.03
CA LEU A 47 5.49 -5.78 -1.16
C LEU A 47 4.00 -6.17 -1.25
N PRO A 48 3.61 -7.47 -1.20
CA PRO A 48 2.20 -7.87 -1.26
C PRO A 48 1.36 -7.24 -0.15
N TYR A 49 1.87 -7.20 1.07
CA TYR A 49 1.18 -6.61 2.22
C TYR A 49 1.01 -5.09 2.06
N ALA A 50 2.07 -4.41 1.61
CA ALA A 50 2.03 -2.97 1.39
C ALA A 50 1.04 -2.57 0.29
N LEU A 51 1.02 -3.31 -0.82
CA LEU A 51 0.08 -3.09 -1.93
C LEU A 51 -1.36 -3.41 -1.53
N ALA A 52 -1.57 -4.47 -0.75
CA ALA A 52 -2.88 -4.80 -0.18
C ALA A 52 -3.38 -3.71 0.76
N ASP A 53 -2.53 -3.17 1.64
CA ASP A 53 -2.88 -2.04 2.52
C ASP A 53 -3.18 -0.78 1.71
N TYR A 54 -2.40 -0.54 0.65
CA TYR A 54 -2.62 0.60 -0.25
C TYR A 54 -4.00 0.53 -0.93
N ASN A 55 -4.39 -0.65 -1.42
CA ASN A 55 -5.60 -0.84 -2.22
C ASN A 55 -6.86 -1.09 -1.38
N ALA A 56 -6.76 -1.92 -0.34
CA ALA A 56 -7.89 -2.45 0.42
C ALA A 56 -7.92 -1.97 1.88
N GLY A 57 -6.87 -1.26 2.31
CA GLY A 57 -6.74 -0.70 3.65
C GLY A 57 -6.28 -1.72 4.70
N ARG A 58 -5.67 -1.20 5.77
CA ARG A 58 -5.07 -1.97 6.87
C ARG A 58 -6.00 -3.01 7.50
N ALA A 59 -7.28 -2.71 7.69
CA ALA A 59 -8.22 -3.64 8.32
C ALA A 59 -8.34 -4.97 7.54
N ARG A 60 -8.28 -4.91 6.21
CA ARG A 60 -8.28 -6.10 5.35
C ARG A 60 -6.98 -6.88 5.47
N VAL A 61 -5.84 -6.18 5.45
CA VAL A 61 -4.52 -6.82 5.62
C VAL A 61 -4.42 -7.56 6.94
N VAL A 62 -4.87 -6.96 8.05
CA VAL A 62 -4.89 -7.63 9.37
C VAL A 62 -5.72 -8.91 9.33
N ARG A 63 -6.85 -8.91 8.61
CA ARG A 63 -7.71 -10.08 8.46
C ARG A 63 -7.05 -11.19 7.64
N TRP A 64 -6.35 -10.84 6.56
CA TRP A 64 -5.69 -11.81 5.67
C TRP A 64 -4.36 -12.32 6.23
N ALA A 65 -3.68 -11.52 7.05
CA ALA A 65 -2.42 -11.84 7.72
C ALA A 65 -2.62 -12.67 9.02
N GLY A 66 -3.62 -13.56 9.05
CA GLY A 66 -3.85 -14.46 10.19
C GLY A 66 -2.82 -15.57 10.29
N GLU A 67 -2.47 -15.97 11.51
CA GLU A 67 -1.63 -17.16 11.77
C GLU A 67 -0.30 -17.16 10.98
N ALA A 68 -0.10 -18.15 10.10
CA ALA A 68 1.10 -18.29 9.27
C ALA A 68 1.26 -17.14 8.26
N ALA A 69 0.16 -16.52 7.82
CA ALA A 69 0.19 -15.39 6.89
C ALA A 69 0.73 -14.09 7.52
N ARG A 70 1.02 -14.06 8.82
CA ARG A 70 1.65 -12.89 9.46
C ARG A 70 3.00 -12.54 8.86
N THR A 71 3.77 -13.54 8.45
CA THR A 71 5.13 -13.35 7.91
C THR A 71 5.39 -14.12 6.62
N ASN A 72 4.42 -14.89 6.12
CA ASN A 72 4.52 -15.67 4.90
C ASN A 72 3.63 -15.08 3.80
N ASN A 73 4.25 -14.44 2.81
CA ASN A 73 3.53 -13.77 1.72
C ASN A 73 2.71 -14.72 0.85
N VAL A 74 3.15 -15.97 0.68
CA VAL A 74 2.46 -16.96 -0.16
C VAL A 74 1.12 -17.32 0.47
N VAL A 75 1.11 -17.61 1.77
CA VAL A 75 -0.11 -17.87 2.53
C VAL A 75 -0.98 -16.60 2.60
N PHE A 76 -0.37 -15.43 2.77
CA PHE A 76 -1.09 -14.16 2.76
C PHE A 76 -1.85 -13.92 1.44
N LEU A 77 -1.20 -14.11 0.30
CA LEU A 77 -1.82 -13.96 -1.03
C LEU A 77 -2.98 -14.95 -1.24
N GLN A 78 -2.86 -16.17 -0.71
CA GLN A 78 -3.94 -17.17 -0.74
C GLN A 78 -5.15 -16.73 0.09
N ASN A 79 -4.92 -16.07 1.22
CA ASN A 79 -5.96 -15.59 2.13
C ASN A 79 -6.72 -14.35 1.62
N ILE A 80 -6.22 -13.63 0.61
CA ILE A 80 -6.91 -12.48 0.02
C ILE A 80 -8.20 -12.94 -0.65
N ASP A 81 -9.34 -12.65 -0.05
CA ASP A 81 -10.66 -13.00 -0.58
C ASP A 81 -11.21 -11.98 -1.59
N PHE A 82 -10.51 -10.87 -1.79
CA PHE A 82 -10.86 -9.82 -2.76
C PHE A 82 -10.12 -10.04 -4.08
N PRO A 83 -10.79 -10.52 -5.15
CA PRO A 83 -10.12 -10.82 -6.42
C PRO A 83 -9.54 -9.56 -7.07
N SER A 84 -10.17 -8.40 -6.87
CA SER A 84 -9.68 -7.10 -7.33
C SER A 84 -8.35 -6.72 -6.69
N THR A 85 -8.18 -6.97 -5.39
CA THR A 85 -6.93 -6.69 -4.67
C THR A 85 -5.81 -7.62 -5.11
N ARG A 86 -6.08 -8.92 -5.33
CA ARG A 86 -5.07 -9.83 -5.91
C ARG A 86 -4.60 -9.33 -7.27
N ARG A 87 -5.55 -9.05 -8.17
CA ARG A 87 -5.25 -8.52 -9.51
C ARG A 87 -4.44 -7.23 -9.44
N TYR A 88 -4.75 -6.35 -8.50
CA TYR A 88 -4.00 -5.11 -8.29
C TYR A 88 -2.54 -5.39 -7.90
N ILE A 89 -2.31 -6.30 -6.95
CA ILE A 89 -0.95 -6.69 -6.52
C ILE A 89 -0.15 -7.26 -7.71
N ASP A 90 -0.73 -8.19 -8.46
CA ASP A 90 -0.09 -8.83 -9.61
C ASP A 90 0.29 -7.78 -10.67
N GLN A 91 -0.67 -6.92 -11.02
CA GLN A 91 -0.49 -5.88 -12.02
C GLN A 91 0.59 -4.86 -11.65
N VAL A 92 0.62 -4.40 -10.39
CA VAL A 92 1.62 -3.42 -9.93
C VAL A 92 3.00 -4.08 -9.84
N THR A 93 3.07 -5.32 -9.38
CA THR A 93 4.33 -6.08 -9.31
C THR A 93 4.92 -6.26 -10.71
N HIS A 94 4.12 -6.72 -11.66
CA HIS A 94 4.56 -6.89 -13.04
C HIS A 94 5.02 -5.57 -13.68
N ARG A 95 4.25 -4.47 -13.51
CA ARG A 95 4.66 -3.16 -14.02
C ARG A 95 5.96 -2.67 -13.37
N ARG A 96 6.12 -2.86 -12.06
CA ARG A 96 7.36 -2.51 -11.36
C ARG A 96 8.56 -3.24 -11.95
N ASP A 97 8.43 -4.53 -12.22
CA ASP A 97 9.53 -5.32 -12.78
C ASP A 97 9.82 -4.95 -14.25
N HIS A 98 8.81 -4.50 -15.01
CA HIS A 98 9.01 -3.94 -16.35
C HIS A 98 9.73 -2.57 -16.35
N TYR A 99 9.50 -1.73 -15.34
CA TYR A 99 10.12 -0.40 -15.24
C TYR A 99 11.45 -0.37 -14.47
N ARG A 100 11.96 -1.52 -14.05
CA ARG A 100 13.26 -1.68 -13.40
C ARG A 100 14.39 -1.75 -14.42
#